data_AF-V6I470-F1
#
_entry.id   AF-V6I470-F1
#
_cell.length_a   1.000
_cell.length_b   1.000
_cell.length_c   1.000
_cell.angle_alpha   90.00
_cell.angle_beta   90.00
_cell.angle_gamma   90.00
#
_symmetry.space_group_name_H-M   'P 1'
#
loop_
_entity.id
_entity.type
_entity.pdbx_description
1 polymer ?
#
loop_
_entity_poly.entity_id
_entity_poly.type
_entity_poly.pdbx_seq_one_letter_code
_entity_poly.pdbx_strand_id
1 'polypeptide(L)'
;MEEDNKAERGTALAILYHVGESFQDKSILSASRWVLESAEWGVHRLGHAIALGLDPFEKMKDKITEPKSERLDQLQLYYNRKEELDSYFEVPSREKIGNEIDSLKHKEVVELETGISFLEECIGFQNYCISKIKQTDAVIESCPSSNEFIGMVVDPKSHPILRFAKNEMRFTISTDDPGIFGTTIEEEYSKAAGIGLSAEILETVRQNSFLFTSEILSGRKSAS
;
A
#
# COMPACT_ATOMS: atom_id res chain seq x y z
N MET A 1 0.75 13.45 17.61
CA MET A 1 -0.57 12.78 17.56
C MET A 1 -0.64 11.55 18.43
N GLU A 2 0.21 10.53 18.27
CA GLU A 2 0.08 9.33 19.12
C GLU A 2 0.32 9.63 20.61
N GLU A 3 1.31 10.49 20.91
CA GLU A 3 1.55 11.00 22.26
C GLU A 3 0.37 11.84 22.77
N ASP A 4 -0.26 12.65 21.91
CA ASP A 4 -1.43 13.46 22.25
C ASP A 4 -2.66 12.59 22.50
N ASN A 5 -2.90 11.57 21.66
CA ASN A 5 -3.97 10.59 21.83
C ASN A 5 -3.80 9.79 23.14
N LYS A 6 -2.55 9.50 23.54
CA LYS A 6 -2.24 8.87 24.83
C LYS A 6 -2.48 9.84 26.00
N ALA A 7 -2.18 11.12 25.83
CA ALA A 7 -2.34 12.14 26.86
C ALA A 7 -3.82 12.50 27.10
N GLU A 8 -4.63 12.60 26.04
CA GLU A 8 -6.06 12.95 26.12
C GLU A 8 -6.93 12.02 25.27
N ARG A 9 -7.27 10.85 25.82
CA ARG A 9 -8.08 9.84 25.11
C ARG A 9 -9.46 10.31 24.69
N GLY A 10 -10.04 11.28 25.41
CA GLY A 10 -11.38 11.81 25.13
C GLY A 10 -11.48 12.57 23.79
N THR A 11 -10.36 13.13 23.32
CA THR A 11 -10.26 13.92 22.08
C THR A 11 -9.44 13.21 21.00
N ALA A 12 -8.92 12.01 21.28
CA ALA A 12 -8.04 11.25 20.40
C ALA A 12 -8.62 11.09 18.98
N LEU A 13 -7.78 11.33 17.96
CA LEU A 13 -8.18 11.31 16.55
C LEU A 13 -7.60 10.08 15.85
N ALA A 14 -8.36 9.51 14.91
CA ALA A 14 -7.87 8.50 13.98
C ALA A 14 -7.59 9.15 12.62
N ILE A 15 -6.43 8.84 12.04
CA ILE A 15 -6.04 9.28 10.69
C ILE A 15 -6.38 8.18 9.69
N LEU A 16 -7.10 8.57 8.66
CA LEU A 16 -7.23 7.84 7.40
C LEU A 16 -6.47 8.63 6.33
N TYR A 17 -5.65 7.94 5.55
CA TYR A 17 -4.90 8.53 4.45
C TYR A 17 -5.06 7.66 3.19
N HIS A 18 -5.58 8.22 2.11
CA HIS A 18 -5.60 7.55 0.81
C HIS A 18 -4.19 7.55 0.24
N VAL A 19 -3.65 6.37 -0.02
CA VAL A 19 -2.25 6.22 -0.42
C VAL A 19 -2.05 5.00 -1.29
N GLY A 20 -1.25 5.17 -2.35
CA GLY A 20 -0.98 4.10 -3.30
C GLY A 20 -2.19 3.68 -4.14
N GLU A 21 -3.25 4.50 -4.20
CA GLU A 21 -4.46 4.25 -5.01
C GLU A 21 -4.29 4.67 -6.48
N SER A 22 -3.57 5.78 -6.71
CA SER A 22 -3.33 6.36 -8.03
C SER A 22 -1.90 6.89 -8.11
N PHE A 23 -1.16 6.39 -9.10
CA PHE A 23 0.27 6.65 -9.24
C PHE A 23 0.72 6.65 -10.71
N GLN A 24 -0.07 7.28 -11.60
CA GLN A 24 0.23 7.33 -13.04
C GLN A 24 1.53 8.08 -13.39
N ASP A 25 2.00 8.93 -12.47
CA ASP A 25 3.14 9.83 -12.56
C ASP A 25 4.39 9.32 -11.81
N LYS A 26 4.33 8.10 -11.26
CA LYS A 26 5.44 7.52 -10.48
C LYS A 26 5.48 5.99 -10.61
N SER A 27 6.59 5.39 -10.17
CA SER A 27 6.71 3.94 -10.16
C SER A 27 5.91 3.28 -9.04
N ILE A 28 5.64 1.98 -9.20
CA ILE A 28 5.05 1.14 -8.15
C ILE A 28 5.96 1.04 -6.92
N LEU A 29 7.28 1.22 -7.10
CA LEU A 29 8.24 1.31 -5.99
C LEU A 29 7.94 2.54 -5.13
N SER A 30 7.90 3.72 -5.74
CA SER A 30 7.62 4.98 -5.06
C SER A 30 6.23 4.96 -4.41
N ALA A 31 5.22 4.45 -5.13
CA ALA A 31 3.87 4.31 -4.58
C ALA A 31 3.82 3.34 -3.39
N SER A 32 4.54 2.21 -3.45
CA SER A 32 4.64 1.27 -2.32
C SER A 32 5.38 1.88 -1.12
N ARG A 33 6.43 2.68 -1.37
CA ARG A 33 7.14 3.42 -0.33
C ARG A 33 6.20 4.36 0.42
N TRP A 34 5.37 5.12 -0.30
CA TRP A 34 4.41 6.02 0.33
C TRP A 34 3.46 5.29 1.30
N VAL A 35 3.00 4.09 0.92
CA VAL A 35 2.14 3.27 1.79
C VAL A 35 2.91 2.82 3.03
N LEU A 36 4.15 2.34 2.85
CA LEU A 36 5.03 1.94 3.94
C LEU A 36 5.29 3.09 4.93
N GLU A 37 5.74 4.23 4.44
CA GLU A 37 6.05 5.41 5.26
C GLU A 37 4.82 5.91 6.01
N SER A 38 3.65 5.92 5.34
CA SER A 38 2.38 6.29 5.99
C SER A 38 2.06 5.37 7.18
N ALA A 39 2.23 4.05 7.00
CA ALA A 39 2.01 3.08 8.07
C ALA A 39 3.01 3.27 9.22
N GLU A 40 4.30 3.48 8.92
CA GLU A 40 5.35 3.69 9.91
C GLU A 40 5.21 5.02 10.66
N TRP A 41 4.60 6.04 10.05
CA TRP A 41 4.26 7.31 10.71
C TRP A 41 3.02 7.24 11.60
N GLY A 42 2.38 6.06 11.72
CA GLY A 42 1.25 5.85 12.62
C GLY A 42 -0.10 6.25 12.03
N VAL A 43 -0.24 6.25 10.69
CA VAL A 43 -1.56 6.31 10.07
C VAL A 43 -2.36 5.08 10.50
N HIS A 44 -3.60 5.30 10.94
CA HIS A 44 -4.43 4.23 11.49
C HIS A 44 -5.11 3.43 10.36
N ARG A 45 -5.51 4.12 9.28
CA ARG A 45 -6.17 3.51 8.12
C ARG A 45 -5.55 3.97 6.81
N LEU A 46 -5.16 3.00 5.99
CA LEU A 46 -4.57 3.20 4.66
C LEU A 46 -5.66 2.94 3.63
N GLY A 47 -6.17 4.00 3.00
CA GLY A 47 -7.15 3.89 1.94
C GLY A 47 -6.53 3.24 0.71
N HIS A 48 -7.17 2.19 0.20
CA HIS A 48 -6.86 1.42 -1.01
C HIS A 48 -5.55 0.62 -0.96
N ALA A 49 -4.40 1.28 -0.78
CA ALA A 49 -3.07 0.67 -0.81
C ALA A 49 -2.79 -0.23 -2.03
N ILE A 50 -3.42 0.09 -3.19
CA ILE A 50 -3.40 -0.75 -4.41
C ILE A 50 -1.98 -1.09 -4.83
N ALA A 51 -1.05 -0.12 -4.74
CA ALA A 51 0.36 -0.29 -5.09
C ALA A 51 1.05 -1.50 -4.44
N LEU A 52 0.63 -1.93 -3.24
CA LEU A 52 1.22 -3.10 -2.57
C LEU A 52 0.72 -4.44 -3.12
N GLY A 53 -0.52 -4.44 -3.61
CA GLY A 53 -1.22 -5.65 -4.01
C GLY A 53 -1.13 -5.95 -5.50
N LEU A 54 -0.95 -4.90 -6.31
CA LEU A 54 -0.97 -4.98 -7.75
C LEU A 54 0.19 -5.80 -8.32
N ASP A 55 -0.09 -6.58 -9.36
CA ASP A 55 0.95 -7.23 -10.15
C ASP A 55 1.75 -6.17 -10.93
N PRO A 56 3.07 -6.01 -10.69
CA PRO A 56 3.86 -5.01 -11.41
C PRO A 56 3.86 -5.24 -12.93
N PHE A 57 3.62 -6.47 -13.41
CA PHE A 57 3.54 -6.77 -14.85
C PHE A 57 2.38 -6.03 -15.53
N GLU A 58 1.24 -5.85 -14.85
CA GLU A 58 0.07 -5.15 -15.42
C GLU A 58 0.30 -3.66 -15.64
N LYS A 59 1.27 -3.07 -14.92
CA LYS A 59 1.66 -1.66 -15.06
C LYS A 59 2.96 -1.49 -15.83
N MET A 60 3.54 -2.56 -16.36
CA MET A 60 4.73 -2.44 -17.20
C MET A 60 4.39 -1.72 -18.51
N LYS A 61 4.89 -0.50 -18.61
CA LYS A 61 5.14 0.20 -19.88
C LYS A 61 6.64 0.14 -20.10
N ASP A 62 7.10 0.11 -21.36
CA ASP A 62 8.53 0.05 -21.71
C ASP A 62 9.40 1.03 -20.91
N LYS A 63 8.83 2.19 -20.53
CA LYS A 63 9.43 3.17 -19.64
C LYS A 63 8.44 3.73 -18.64
N ILE A 64 8.89 3.92 -17.41
CA ILE A 64 8.18 4.65 -16.36
C ILE A 64 8.96 5.93 -16.06
N THR A 65 8.25 7.05 -15.92
CA THR A 65 8.85 8.32 -15.52
C THR A 65 8.39 8.70 -14.13
N GLU A 66 9.29 9.20 -13.30
CA GLU A 66 8.95 9.75 -11.99
C GLU A 66 9.79 10.99 -11.65
N PRO A 67 9.30 11.88 -10.77
CA PRO A 67 10.10 13.01 -10.29
C PRO A 67 11.40 12.53 -9.64
N LYS A 68 12.47 13.31 -9.78
CA LYS A 68 13.75 13.03 -9.11
C LYS A 68 13.59 12.84 -7.62
N SER A 69 12.72 13.59 -6.95
CA SER A 69 12.49 13.47 -5.51
C SER A 69 12.05 12.06 -5.15
N GLU A 70 11.14 11.46 -5.92
CA GLU A 70 10.66 10.10 -5.68
C GLU A 70 11.80 9.09 -5.80
N ARG A 71 12.60 9.21 -6.86
CA ARG A 71 13.73 8.29 -7.04
C ARG A 71 14.79 8.48 -5.96
N LEU A 72 15.06 9.73 -5.56
CA LEU A 72 16.02 10.04 -4.51
C LEU A 72 15.61 9.42 -3.17
N ASP A 73 14.36 9.59 -2.78
CA ASP A 73 13.82 9.04 -1.52
C ASP A 73 13.84 7.51 -1.56
N GLN A 74 13.57 6.89 -2.72
CA GLN A 74 13.66 5.44 -2.90
C GLN A 74 15.11 4.94 -2.70
N LEU A 75 16.08 5.63 -3.33
CA LEU A 75 17.50 5.30 -3.21
C LEU A 75 18.02 5.53 -1.79
N GLN A 76 17.55 6.57 -1.09
CA GLN A 76 17.90 6.80 0.31
C GLN A 76 17.35 5.70 1.22
N LEU A 77 16.11 5.25 0.99
CA LEU A 77 15.55 4.10 1.71
C LEU A 77 16.39 2.85 1.47
N TYR A 78 16.75 2.56 0.21
CA TYR A 78 17.62 1.42 -0.12
C TYR A 78 18.98 1.52 0.53
N TYR A 79 19.58 2.71 0.53
CA TYR A 79 20.84 2.94 1.22
C TYR A 79 20.68 2.67 2.72
N ASN A 80 19.67 3.22 3.36
CA ASN A 80 19.54 3.13 4.82
C ASN A 80 19.12 1.75 5.31
N ARG A 81 18.35 1.01 4.52
CA ARG A 81 17.74 -0.28 4.91
C ARG A 81 18.25 -1.46 4.09
N LYS A 82 19.42 -1.34 3.46
CA LYS A 82 19.98 -2.34 2.53
C LYS A 82 19.98 -3.75 3.13
N GLU A 83 20.45 -3.88 4.36
CA GLU A 83 20.62 -5.17 5.02
C GLU A 83 19.27 -5.89 5.25
N GLU A 84 18.19 -5.13 5.45
CA GLU A 84 16.85 -5.70 5.55
C GLU A 84 16.29 -6.08 4.18
N LEU A 85 16.50 -5.22 3.18
CA LEU A 85 15.98 -5.38 1.82
C LEU A 85 16.65 -6.52 1.05
N ASP A 86 17.94 -6.80 1.33
CA ASP A 86 18.69 -7.91 0.71
C ASP A 86 18.06 -9.29 0.99
N SER A 87 17.17 -9.40 1.98
CA SER A 87 16.38 -10.62 2.24
C SER A 87 15.21 -10.81 1.28
N TYR A 88 14.86 -9.79 0.49
CA TYR A 88 13.66 -9.78 -0.37
C TYR A 88 14.00 -9.67 -1.87
N PHE A 89 15.07 -8.97 -2.24
CA PHE A 89 15.58 -8.86 -3.62
C PHE A 89 17.05 -8.43 -3.63
N GLU A 90 17.70 -8.50 -4.79
CA GLU A 90 19.09 -8.04 -4.95
C GLU A 90 19.15 -6.50 -4.94
N VAL A 91 19.45 -5.91 -3.78
CA VAL A 91 19.58 -4.46 -3.67
C VAL A 91 20.96 -4.04 -4.22
N PRO A 92 21.04 -2.97 -5.05
CA PRO A 92 22.31 -2.44 -5.51
C PRO A 92 23.29 -2.15 -4.37
N SER A 93 24.59 -2.20 -4.64
CA SER A 93 25.61 -1.87 -3.64
C SER A 93 25.48 -0.40 -3.22
N ARG A 94 25.86 -0.07 -1.97
CA ARG A 94 25.86 1.31 -1.47
C ARG A 94 26.62 2.28 -2.38
N GLU A 95 27.71 1.81 -3.00
CA GLU A 95 28.47 2.56 -4.00
C GLU A 95 27.63 2.84 -5.26
N LYS A 96 26.96 1.82 -5.82
CA LYS A 96 26.07 2.01 -6.99
C LYS A 96 24.92 2.97 -6.68
N ILE A 97 24.32 2.85 -5.49
CA ILE A 97 23.26 3.76 -5.03
C ILE A 97 23.78 5.19 -4.94
N GLY A 98 24.96 5.40 -4.33
CA GLY A 98 25.59 6.71 -4.23
C GLY A 98 25.88 7.33 -5.60
N ASN A 99 26.43 6.55 -6.52
CA ASN A 99 26.69 6.98 -7.90
C ASN A 99 25.39 7.37 -8.63
N GLU A 100 24.31 6.61 -8.42
CA GLU A 100 23.01 6.95 -8.99
C GLU A 100 22.49 8.27 -8.42
N ILE A 101 22.50 8.45 -7.09
CA ILE A 101 22.11 9.71 -6.43
C ILE A 101 22.90 10.90 -6.99
N ASP A 102 24.20 10.76 -7.17
CA ASP A 102 25.05 11.81 -7.74
C ASP A 102 24.66 12.15 -9.20
N SER A 103 24.28 11.13 -9.99
CA SER A 103 23.82 11.31 -11.37
C SER A 103 22.48 12.06 -11.47
N LEU A 104 21.69 12.08 -10.40
CA LEU A 104 20.39 12.77 -10.36
C LEU A 104 20.51 14.28 -10.09
N LYS A 105 21.69 14.81 -9.73
CA LYS A 105 21.84 16.22 -9.31
C LYS A 105 21.23 17.23 -10.28
N HIS A 106 21.39 17.01 -11.58
CA HIS A 106 20.93 17.91 -12.64
C HIS A 106 19.66 17.46 -13.38
N LYS A 107 18.96 16.45 -12.87
CA LYS A 107 17.71 15.95 -13.45
C LYS A 107 16.50 16.51 -12.70
N GLU A 108 15.38 16.68 -13.40
CA GLU A 108 14.08 16.94 -12.78
C GLU A 108 13.21 15.68 -12.74
N VAL A 109 13.33 14.86 -13.79
CA VAL A 109 12.59 13.59 -13.98
C VAL A 109 13.59 12.48 -14.25
N VAL A 110 13.25 11.27 -13.81
CA VAL A 110 14.01 10.04 -14.05
C VAL A 110 13.18 9.08 -14.89
N GLU A 111 13.80 8.47 -15.89
CA GLU A 111 13.22 7.36 -16.64
C GLU A 111 13.76 6.04 -16.09
N LEU A 112 12.86 5.12 -15.74
CA LEU A 112 13.16 3.78 -15.26
C LEU A 112 12.83 2.77 -16.37
N GLU A 113 13.78 1.87 -16.65
CA GLU A 113 13.60 0.78 -17.60
C GLU A 113 12.89 -0.40 -16.92
N THR A 114 11.79 -0.87 -17.50
CA THR A 114 10.95 -1.94 -16.93
C THR A 114 11.40 -3.33 -17.40
N GLY A 115 12.65 -3.68 -17.13
CA GLY A 115 13.20 -5.01 -17.42
C GLY A 115 12.80 -6.06 -16.40
N ILE A 116 13.29 -7.30 -16.59
CA ILE A 116 13.08 -8.42 -15.65
C ILE A 116 13.62 -8.08 -14.26
N SER A 117 14.80 -7.46 -14.16
CA SER A 117 15.38 -7.04 -12.88
C SER A 117 14.50 -6.03 -12.14
N PHE A 118 13.82 -5.14 -12.87
CA PHE A 118 12.88 -4.19 -12.29
C PHE A 118 11.61 -4.88 -11.77
N LEU A 119 11.13 -5.93 -12.45
CA LEU A 119 10.02 -6.75 -11.96
C LEU A 119 10.37 -7.42 -10.62
N GLU A 120 11.54 -8.04 -10.55
CA GLU A 120 12.04 -8.71 -9.34
C GLU A 120 12.19 -7.70 -8.19
N GLU A 121 12.73 -6.51 -8.48
CA GLU A 121 12.80 -5.39 -7.54
C GLU A 121 11.41 -4.99 -7.04
N CYS A 122 10.43 -4.80 -7.93
CA CYS A 122 9.06 -4.41 -7.56
C CYS A 122 8.40 -5.45 -6.65
N ILE A 123 8.48 -6.73 -7.02
CA ILE A 123 7.89 -7.82 -6.24
C ILE A 123 8.56 -7.91 -4.86
N GLY A 124 9.90 -7.89 -4.82
CA GLY A 124 10.67 -7.93 -3.58
C GLY A 124 10.38 -6.75 -2.68
N PHE A 125 10.33 -5.54 -3.24
CA PHE A 125 10.05 -4.32 -2.49
C PHE A 125 8.61 -4.29 -1.94
N GLN A 126 7.61 -4.71 -2.72
CA GLN A 126 6.23 -4.88 -2.22
C GLN A 126 6.16 -5.89 -1.08
N ASN A 127 6.88 -7.01 -1.17
CA ASN A 127 6.94 -8.01 -0.10
C ASN A 127 7.59 -7.46 1.17
N TYR A 128 8.66 -6.66 1.02
CA TYR A 128 9.27 -5.93 2.13
C TYR A 128 8.26 -4.98 2.78
N CYS A 129 7.58 -4.14 1.98
CA CYS A 129 6.58 -3.19 2.48
C CYS A 129 5.45 -3.91 3.23
N ILE A 130 4.88 -4.96 2.65
CA ILE A 130 3.86 -5.80 3.29
C ILE A 130 4.37 -6.32 4.63
N SER A 131 5.58 -6.88 4.67
CA SER A 131 6.17 -7.45 5.89
C SER A 131 6.35 -6.42 7.00
N LYS A 132 6.72 -5.17 6.66
CA LYS A 132 6.86 -4.07 7.61
C LYS A 132 5.51 -3.51 8.05
N ILE A 133 4.57 -3.32 7.14
CA ILE A 133 3.23 -2.83 7.47
C ILE A 133 2.48 -3.80 8.39
N LYS A 134 2.66 -5.13 8.22
CA LYS A 134 2.12 -6.13 9.16
C LYS A 134 2.57 -5.94 10.62
N GLN A 135 3.71 -5.29 10.83
CA GLN A 135 4.27 -5.02 12.17
C GLN A 135 3.71 -3.72 12.76
N THR A 136 2.99 -2.93 11.97
CA THR A 136 2.28 -1.72 12.40
C THR A 136 0.84 -2.05 12.78
N ASP A 137 0.16 -1.09 13.41
CA ASP A 137 -1.28 -1.21 13.69
C ASP A 137 -2.18 -0.72 12.55
N ALA A 138 -1.60 -0.31 11.41
CA ALA A 138 -2.34 0.21 10.28
C ALA A 138 -3.29 -0.84 9.68
N VAL A 139 -4.51 -0.41 9.36
CA VAL A 139 -5.55 -1.22 8.71
C VAL A 139 -5.74 -0.72 7.28
N ILE A 140 -5.77 -1.62 6.30
CA ILE A 140 -6.05 -1.27 4.91
C ILE A 140 -7.56 -1.19 4.69
N GLU A 141 -8.07 -0.12 4.10
CA GLU A 141 -9.46 -0.06 3.63
C GLU A 141 -9.49 -0.39 2.14
N SER A 142 -9.92 -1.60 1.78
CA SER A 142 -10.02 -2.01 0.39
C SER A 142 -11.44 -1.76 -0.13
N CYS A 143 -11.55 -1.09 -1.27
CA CYS A 143 -12.83 -0.77 -1.90
C CYS A 143 -12.90 -1.45 -3.29
N PRO A 144 -13.32 -2.72 -3.40
CA PRO A 144 -13.25 -3.51 -4.64
C PRO A 144 -13.70 -2.78 -5.91
N SER A 145 -14.89 -2.17 -5.93
CA SER A 145 -15.36 -1.45 -7.13
C SER A 145 -14.55 -0.19 -7.44
N SER A 146 -14.16 0.56 -6.41
CA SER A 146 -13.33 1.76 -6.57
C SER A 146 -11.92 1.39 -7.04
N ASN A 147 -11.33 0.31 -6.51
CA ASN A 147 -10.01 -0.19 -6.90
C ASN A 147 -9.96 -0.63 -8.37
N GLU A 148 -10.99 -1.31 -8.84
CA GLU A 148 -11.13 -1.65 -10.27
C GLU A 148 -11.14 -0.38 -11.14
N PHE A 149 -11.92 0.63 -10.74
CA PHE A 149 -12.09 1.86 -11.51
C PHE A 149 -10.86 2.79 -11.46
N ILE A 150 -10.33 3.08 -10.27
CA ILE A 150 -9.22 4.01 -10.02
C ILE A 150 -7.86 3.35 -10.29
N GLY A 151 -7.66 2.14 -9.76
CA GLY A 151 -6.41 1.39 -9.88
C GLY A 151 -6.20 0.81 -11.29
N MET A 152 -7.22 0.82 -12.14
CA MET A 152 -7.26 0.13 -13.43
C MET A 152 -6.82 -1.34 -13.28
N VAL A 153 -7.35 -2.02 -12.26
CA VAL A 153 -7.16 -3.47 -12.08
C VAL A 153 -8.01 -4.15 -13.16
N VAL A 154 -7.36 -4.68 -14.19
CA VAL A 154 -8.07 -5.22 -15.37
C VAL A 154 -8.49 -6.67 -15.16
N ASP A 155 -7.65 -7.48 -14.51
CA ASP A 155 -7.97 -8.85 -14.15
C ASP A 155 -8.44 -8.92 -12.69
N PRO A 156 -9.66 -9.37 -12.38
CA PRO A 156 -10.09 -9.61 -11.01
C PRO A 156 -9.12 -10.50 -10.22
N LYS A 157 -8.39 -11.41 -10.88
CA LYS A 157 -7.42 -12.30 -10.22
C LYS A 157 -6.14 -11.61 -9.77
N SER A 158 -5.84 -10.41 -10.29
CA SER A 158 -4.71 -9.59 -9.84
C SER A 158 -5.12 -8.55 -8.81
N HIS A 159 -6.38 -8.58 -8.37
CA HIS A 159 -6.88 -7.58 -7.44
C HIS A 159 -6.09 -7.58 -6.11
N PRO A 160 -5.64 -6.40 -5.63
CA PRO A 160 -4.81 -6.25 -4.42
C PRO A 160 -5.31 -6.99 -3.18
N ILE A 161 -6.63 -7.06 -3.02
CA ILE A 161 -7.29 -7.71 -1.88
C ILE A 161 -6.87 -9.18 -1.69
N LEU A 162 -6.58 -9.89 -2.78
CA LEU A 162 -6.12 -11.27 -2.72
C LEU A 162 -4.73 -11.36 -2.08
N ARG A 163 -3.85 -10.41 -2.39
CA ARG A 163 -2.51 -10.34 -1.79
C ARG A 163 -2.58 -9.92 -0.33
N PHE A 164 -3.51 -9.03 0.04
CA PHE A 164 -3.75 -8.68 1.44
C PHE A 164 -4.21 -9.89 2.26
N ALA A 165 -5.18 -10.63 1.74
CA ALA A 165 -5.67 -11.86 2.37
C ALA A 165 -4.58 -12.93 2.46
N LYS A 166 -3.85 -13.20 1.38
CA LYS A 166 -2.77 -14.19 1.33
C LYS A 166 -1.66 -13.90 2.35
N ASN A 167 -1.38 -12.61 2.60
CA ASN A 167 -0.36 -12.20 3.56
C ASN A 167 -0.93 -11.91 4.95
N GLU A 168 -2.20 -12.22 5.23
CA GLU A 168 -2.84 -11.99 6.54
C GLU A 168 -2.71 -10.53 7.00
N MET A 169 -2.87 -9.58 6.08
CA MET A 169 -2.90 -8.16 6.40
C MET A 169 -4.18 -7.83 7.18
N ARG A 170 -4.13 -6.79 8.01
CA ARG A 170 -5.33 -6.20 8.60
C ARG A 170 -6.02 -5.36 7.53
N PHE A 171 -7.20 -5.76 7.06
CA PHE A 171 -7.97 -4.98 6.10
C PHE A 171 -9.47 -5.07 6.31
N THR A 172 -10.20 -4.08 5.80
CA THR A 172 -11.67 -4.03 5.70
C THR A 172 -12.11 -3.95 4.24
N ILE A 173 -13.40 -4.23 4.00
CA ILE A 173 -14.08 -3.96 2.73
C ILE A 173 -14.98 -2.75 2.94
N SER A 174 -14.94 -1.77 2.02
CA SER A 174 -15.73 -0.54 2.08
C SER A 174 -16.21 -0.14 0.68
N THR A 175 -17.20 0.76 0.61
CA THR A 175 -17.82 1.19 -0.65
C THR A 175 -17.16 2.40 -1.29
N ASP A 176 -16.26 3.08 -0.57
CA ASP A 176 -15.75 4.40 -0.95
C ASP A 176 -16.92 5.38 -1.18
N ASP A 177 -17.14 5.83 -2.43
CA ASP A 177 -18.28 6.67 -2.85
C ASP A 177 -19.42 5.85 -3.51
N PRO A 178 -20.37 5.27 -2.76
CA PRO A 178 -21.40 4.38 -3.32
C PRO A 178 -22.29 5.04 -4.37
N GLY A 179 -22.49 6.36 -4.29
CA GLY A 179 -23.24 7.13 -5.28
C GLY A 179 -22.53 7.29 -6.63
N ILE A 180 -21.19 7.28 -6.63
CA ILE A 180 -20.37 7.36 -7.85
C ILE A 180 -20.22 5.97 -8.47
N PHE A 181 -19.95 4.96 -7.64
CA PHE A 181 -19.70 3.59 -8.11
C PHE A 181 -20.97 2.76 -8.32
N GLY A 182 -22.13 3.26 -7.87
CA GLY A 182 -23.41 2.55 -8.00
C GLY A 182 -23.40 1.21 -7.26
N THR A 183 -22.84 1.20 -6.05
CA THR A 183 -22.59 -0.01 -5.26
C THR A 183 -23.13 0.12 -3.84
N THR A 184 -23.24 -1.00 -3.15
CA THR A 184 -23.62 -1.15 -1.75
C THR A 184 -22.60 -2.02 -1.04
N ILE A 185 -22.60 -2.03 0.30
CA ILE A 185 -21.67 -2.88 1.04
C ILE A 185 -21.88 -4.37 0.72
N GLU A 186 -23.13 -4.80 0.48
CA GLU A 186 -23.44 -6.18 0.09
C GLU A 186 -22.85 -6.53 -1.29
N GLU A 187 -22.91 -5.59 -2.23
CA GLU A 187 -22.31 -5.75 -3.56
C GLU A 187 -20.78 -5.77 -3.51
N GLU A 188 -20.13 -4.97 -2.66
CA GLU A 188 -18.67 -5.02 -2.47
C GLU A 188 -18.21 -6.37 -1.91
N TYR A 189 -18.94 -6.94 -0.94
CA TYR A 189 -18.65 -8.29 -0.43
C TYR A 189 -18.89 -9.36 -1.49
N SER A 190 -19.97 -9.24 -2.27
CA SER A 190 -20.26 -10.15 -3.39
C SER A 190 -19.18 -10.08 -4.47
N LYS A 191 -18.67 -8.88 -4.77
CA LYS A 191 -17.56 -8.66 -5.69
C LYS A 191 -16.26 -9.25 -5.15
N ALA A 192 -15.96 -9.03 -3.87
CA ALA A 192 -14.78 -9.62 -3.22
C ALA A 192 -14.81 -11.17 -3.25
N ALA A 193 -16.00 -11.77 -3.10
CA ALA A 193 -16.18 -13.21 -3.32
C ALA A 193 -15.92 -13.62 -4.78
N GLY A 194 -16.45 -12.86 -5.74
CA GLY A 194 -16.23 -13.09 -7.17
C GLY A 194 -14.77 -12.93 -7.62
N ILE A 195 -14.02 -12.02 -6.98
CA ILE A 195 -12.57 -11.85 -7.13
C ILE A 195 -11.81 -13.10 -6.65
N GLY A 196 -12.32 -13.80 -5.64
CA GLY A 196 -11.78 -15.07 -5.17
C GLY A 196 -11.48 -15.15 -3.67
N LEU A 197 -11.96 -14.20 -2.85
CA LEU A 197 -11.91 -14.38 -1.40
C LEU A 197 -12.87 -15.49 -0.96
N SER A 198 -12.41 -16.35 -0.05
CA SER A 198 -13.25 -17.41 0.51
C SER A 198 -14.29 -16.86 1.48
N ALA A 199 -15.38 -17.59 1.69
CA ALA A 199 -16.44 -17.21 2.61
C ALA A 199 -15.91 -17.02 4.05
N GLU A 200 -14.94 -17.82 4.47
CA GLU A 200 -14.31 -17.73 5.79
C GLU A 200 -13.51 -16.42 5.95
N ILE A 201 -12.76 -16.02 4.91
CA ILE A 201 -12.01 -14.76 4.92
C ILE A 201 -12.99 -13.59 4.93
N LEU A 202 -14.03 -13.63 4.10
CA LEU A 202 -15.05 -12.56 4.05
C LEU A 202 -15.74 -12.37 5.40
N GLU A 203 -16.12 -13.46 6.06
CA GLU A 203 -16.74 -13.38 7.39
C GLU A 203 -15.75 -12.86 8.44
N THR A 204 -14.49 -13.29 8.38
CA THR A 204 -13.42 -12.76 9.26
C THR A 204 -13.22 -11.26 9.07
N VAL A 205 -13.17 -10.79 7.83
CA VAL A 205 -13.05 -9.35 7.50
C VAL A 205 -14.26 -8.58 8.00
N ARG A 206 -15.48 -9.12 7.83
CA ARG A 206 -16.71 -8.52 8.33
C ARG A 206 -16.69 -8.37 9.86
N GLN A 207 -16.29 -9.41 10.59
CA GLN A 207 -16.20 -9.37 12.05
C GLN A 207 -15.11 -8.39 12.53
N ASN A 208 -13.92 -8.46 11.93
CA ASN A 208 -12.79 -7.60 12.30
C ASN A 208 -13.06 -6.11 11.99
N SER A 209 -13.91 -5.80 11.02
CA SER A 209 -14.25 -4.40 10.70
C SER A 209 -14.80 -3.61 11.91
N PHE A 210 -15.51 -4.29 12.83
CA PHE A 210 -16.01 -3.67 14.07
C PHE A 210 -14.90 -3.34 15.07
N LEU A 211 -13.75 -4.03 14.97
CA LEU A 211 -12.56 -3.76 15.78
C LEU A 211 -11.72 -2.61 15.21
N PHE A 212 -11.96 -2.20 13.97
CA PHE A 212 -11.17 -1.18 13.26
C PHE A 212 -11.88 0.18 13.18
N THR A 213 -12.83 0.42 14.08
CA THR A 213 -13.50 1.74 14.21
C THR A 213 -12.52 2.82 14.65
N SER A 214 -12.80 4.07 14.27
CA SER A 214 -11.96 5.22 14.63
C SER A 214 -11.74 5.33 16.15
N GLU A 215 -12.75 5.04 16.96
CA GLU A 215 -12.61 5.12 18.42
C GLU A 215 -11.70 4.04 19.00
N ILE A 216 -11.70 2.84 18.42
CA ILE A 216 -10.81 1.76 18.88
C ILE A 216 -9.39 2.06 18.42
N LEU A 217 -9.19 2.37 17.13
CA LEU A 217 -7.86 2.63 16.57
C LEU A 217 -7.17 3.83 17.23
N SER A 218 -7.91 4.90 17.55
CA SER A 218 -7.36 6.06 18.27
C SER A 218 -7.14 5.84 19.77
N GLY A 219 -7.57 4.69 20.32
CA GLY A 219 -7.49 4.38 21.74
C GLY A 219 -8.55 5.07 22.61
N ARG A 220 -9.56 5.71 22.01
CA ARG A 220 -10.69 6.34 22.69
C ARG A 220 -11.62 5.31 23.34
N LYS A 221 -11.77 4.13 22.73
CA LYS A 221 -12.51 2.97 23.26
C LYS A 221 -11.60 1.75 23.25
N SER A 222 -11.83 0.83 24.19
CA SER A 222 -11.21 -0.49 24.13
C SER A 222 -11.95 -1.38 23.12
N ALA A 223 -11.22 -2.24 22.41
CA ALA A 223 -11.82 -3.34 21.67
C ALA A 223 -12.49 -4.29 22.67
N SER A 224 -13.81 -4.47 22.55
CA SER A 224 -14.63 -5.35 23.39
C SER A 224 -15.27 -6.45 22.57
#